data_AF-A0A8T1SSH8-F1
#
_entry.id   AF-A0A8T1SSH8-F1
#
_cell.length_a   1.000
_cell.length_b   1.000
_cell.length_c   1.000
_cell.angle_alpha   90.00
_cell.angle_beta   90.00
_cell.angle_gamma   90.00
#
_symmetry.space_group_name_H-M   'P 1'
#
loop_
_entity.id
_entity.type
_entity.pdbx_description
1 polymer ?
#
loop_
_entity_poly.entity_id
_entity_poly.type
_entity_poly.pdbx_seq_one_letter_code
_entity_poly.pdbx_strand_id
1 'polypeptide(L)'
;MAPPTFNRTNKFTAGFQNIVDAYGVGSYREMNPAPYTIITFPFLFAVMFGDCGHGAVMLGFALWMVTNEKTLLAQKSNNEIWNTFFGGRYLILLMGIFSIYTGFIYNDCFSKSFNIFGSSWHTRPMFRNNTWNPHVLEENQVLQLDPAIPGVYSGNPYPFGIDPIWNIASNKLTFLNSYKMKMSVVMGITQMVFGVTLSLFNHIYFKKTINIVVQFIPEMIFILCLFGYLVFMVIFKWCRFDVHVSQKAPSILIHFINMFLFNYNDPTNGPLYLHQEEVQSFLVIFALIAVPWMLLFKPFILRANHRRAQRMVRA
;
A
#
# COMPACT_ATOMS: atom_id res chain seq x y z
N MET A 1 14.06 -37.76 -3.36
CA MET A 1 12.75 -37.19 -3.01
C MET A 1 12.99 -36.05 -2.03
N ALA A 2 12.38 -34.88 -2.24
CA ALA A 2 12.48 -33.81 -1.25
C ALA A 2 11.69 -34.21 0.02
N PRO A 3 12.21 -33.97 1.23
CA PRO A 3 11.48 -34.27 2.45
C PRO A 3 10.24 -33.37 2.60
N PRO A 4 9.19 -33.83 3.31
CA PRO A 4 7.97 -33.05 3.49
C PRO A 4 8.23 -31.79 4.32
N THR A 5 7.46 -30.73 4.03
CA THR A 5 7.48 -29.48 4.79
C THR A 5 6.55 -29.59 5.99
N PHE A 6 7.02 -29.20 7.17
CA PHE A 6 6.23 -29.19 8.40
C PHE A 6 6.39 -27.86 9.13
N ASN A 7 5.29 -27.10 9.24
CA ASN A 7 5.23 -25.84 9.97
C ASN A 7 4.53 -26.08 11.32
N ARG A 8 5.20 -25.73 12.43
CA ARG A 8 4.60 -25.82 13.76
C ARG A 8 3.55 -24.73 13.92
N THR A 9 2.28 -25.10 13.92
CA THR A 9 1.15 -24.17 14.13
C THR A 9 0.63 -24.24 15.55
N ASN A 10 0.27 -23.09 16.12
CA ASN A 10 -0.53 -23.02 17.34
C ASN A 10 -1.99 -22.70 16.99
N LYS A 11 -2.87 -22.59 18.00
CA LYS A 11 -4.29 -22.27 17.80
C LYS A 11 -4.54 -20.94 17.06
N PHE A 12 -3.60 -19.99 17.15
CA PHE A 12 -3.69 -18.67 16.53
C PHE A 12 -3.20 -18.69 15.08
N THR A 13 -2.06 -19.33 14.82
CA THR A 13 -1.42 -19.34 13.50
C THR A 13 -2.02 -20.37 12.54
N ALA A 14 -2.76 -21.38 13.05
CA ALA A 14 -3.34 -22.43 12.21
C ALA A 14 -4.27 -21.88 11.11
N GLY A 15 -5.13 -20.91 11.43
CA GLY A 15 -6.01 -20.30 10.44
C GLY A 15 -5.26 -19.59 9.32
N PHE A 16 -4.21 -18.83 9.67
CA PHE A 16 -3.37 -18.14 8.69
C PHE A 16 -2.53 -19.10 7.84
N GLN A 17 -2.01 -20.16 8.46
CA GLN A 17 -1.25 -21.19 7.76
C GLN A 17 -2.11 -21.92 6.73
N ASN A 18 -3.35 -22.28 7.10
CA ASN A 18 -4.27 -22.94 6.17
C ASN A 18 -4.59 -22.09 4.93
N ILE A 19 -4.67 -20.76 5.07
CA ILE A 19 -4.89 -19.85 3.93
C ILE A 19 -3.66 -19.83 3.01
N VAL A 20 -2.46 -19.83 3.57
CA VAL A 20 -1.22 -19.90 2.79
C VAL A 20 -1.13 -21.24 2.07
N ASP A 21 -1.36 -22.34 2.78
CA ASP A 21 -1.24 -23.70 2.23
C ASP A 21 -2.33 -24.01 1.19
N ALA A 22 -3.48 -23.32 1.24
CA ALA A 22 -4.53 -23.42 0.23
C ALA A 22 -4.09 -22.93 -1.15
N TYR A 23 -3.15 -21.98 -1.23
CA TYR A 23 -2.57 -21.56 -2.50
C TYR A 23 -1.50 -22.54 -2.98
N GLY A 24 -0.67 -23.04 -2.06
CA GLY A 24 0.34 -24.05 -2.35
C GLY A 24 1.21 -24.34 -1.16
N VAL A 25 1.64 -25.59 -1.05
CA VAL A 25 2.55 -26.04 0.01
C VAL A 25 3.97 -25.63 -0.33
N GLY A 26 4.64 -24.92 0.59
CA GLY A 26 6.02 -24.45 0.40
C GLY A 26 7.05 -25.57 0.28
N SER A 27 8.16 -25.28 -0.40
CA SER A 27 9.26 -26.23 -0.56
C SER A 27 9.98 -26.50 0.77
N TYR A 28 10.72 -27.61 0.85
CA TYR A 28 11.45 -27.95 2.06
C TYR A 28 12.44 -26.85 2.47
N ARG A 29 12.29 -26.33 3.70
CA ARG A 29 13.09 -25.23 4.28
C ARG A 29 13.02 -23.91 3.50
N GLU A 30 11.98 -23.71 2.71
CA GLU A 30 11.66 -22.39 2.16
C GLU A 30 11.09 -21.48 3.26
N MET A 31 11.32 -20.17 3.13
CA MET A 31 10.75 -19.20 4.06
C MET A 31 9.22 -19.22 3.99
N ASN A 32 8.59 -19.54 5.12
CA ASN A 32 7.14 -19.54 5.25
C ASN A 32 6.60 -18.09 5.24
N PRO A 33 5.64 -17.74 4.36
CA PRO A 33 5.04 -16.40 4.36
C PRO A 33 4.02 -16.18 5.49
N ALA A 34 3.51 -17.25 6.13
CA ALA A 34 2.45 -17.16 7.14
C ALA A 34 2.71 -16.19 8.29
N PRO A 35 3.93 -16.08 8.88
CA PRO A 35 4.22 -15.10 9.92
C PRO A 35 3.96 -13.64 9.50
N TYR A 36 4.23 -13.32 8.23
CA TYR A 36 3.99 -11.98 7.69
C TYR A 36 2.50 -11.79 7.38
N THR A 37 1.86 -12.82 6.80
CA THR A 37 0.43 -12.84 6.49
C THR A 37 -0.45 -12.59 7.72
N ILE A 38 -0.02 -13.02 8.92
CA ILE A 38 -0.76 -12.75 10.18
C ILE A 38 -1.10 -11.27 10.34
N ILE A 39 -0.18 -10.36 9.97
CA ILE A 39 -0.39 -8.92 10.10
C ILE A 39 -0.79 -8.28 8.78
N THR A 40 -0.09 -8.60 7.68
CA THR A 40 -0.29 -7.90 6.40
C THR A 40 -1.66 -8.18 5.80
N PHE A 41 -2.18 -9.41 5.92
CA PHE A 41 -3.49 -9.76 5.35
C PHE A 41 -4.63 -9.00 6.05
N PRO A 42 -4.78 -9.06 7.40
CA PRO A 42 -5.79 -8.26 8.08
C PRO A 42 -5.63 -6.75 7.90
N PHE A 43 -4.39 -6.25 7.81
CA PHE A 43 -4.13 -4.83 7.58
C PHE A 43 -4.59 -4.36 6.19
N LEU A 44 -4.28 -5.13 5.13
CA LEU A 44 -4.73 -4.81 3.77
C LEU A 44 -6.24 -4.92 3.63
N PHE A 45 -6.85 -5.91 4.29
CA PHE A 45 -8.30 -5.99 4.39
C PHE A 45 -8.88 -4.73 5.04
N ALA A 46 -8.30 -4.28 6.16
CA ALA A 46 -8.75 -3.09 6.86
C ALA A 46 -8.62 -1.81 6.01
N VAL A 47 -7.57 -1.66 5.23
CA VAL A 47 -7.42 -0.55 4.28
C VAL A 47 -8.58 -0.49 3.27
N MET A 48 -9.09 -1.64 2.84
CA MET A 48 -10.22 -1.75 1.91
C MET A 48 -11.58 -1.59 2.60
N PHE A 49 -11.74 -2.12 3.81
CA PHE A 49 -12.98 -2.15 4.59
C PHE A 49 -13.10 -1.01 5.61
N GLY A 50 -12.15 -0.08 5.62
CA GLY A 50 -11.90 0.87 6.71
C GLY A 50 -13.11 1.73 7.13
N ASP A 51 -13.88 1.19 8.07
CA ASP A 51 -14.99 1.84 8.76
C ASP A 51 -14.94 1.43 10.24
N CYS A 52 -14.99 2.42 11.12
CA CYS A 52 -14.92 2.20 12.56
C CYS A 52 -16.17 1.46 13.09
N GLY A 53 -17.35 1.79 12.56
CA GLY A 53 -18.63 1.24 13.01
C GLY A 53 -18.78 -0.22 12.60
N HIS A 54 -18.61 -0.51 11.31
CA HIS A 54 -18.62 -1.90 10.81
C HIS A 54 -17.47 -2.72 11.40
N GLY A 55 -16.29 -2.11 11.58
CA GLY A 55 -15.16 -2.71 12.30
C GLY A 55 -15.50 -3.14 13.72
N ALA A 56 -16.22 -2.31 14.47
CA ALA A 56 -16.66 -2.63 15.83
C ALA A 56 -17.66 -3.79 15.87
N VAL A 57 -18.58 -3.87 14.91
CA VAL A 57 -19.52 -5.00 14.79
C VAL A 57 -18.77 -6.31 14.51
N MET A 58 -17.83 -6.30 13.55
CA MET A 58 -16.98 -7.47 13.26
C MET A 58 -16.14 -7.88 14.47
N LEU A 59 -15.56 -6.92 15.18
CA LEU A 59 -14.78 -7.18 16.40
C LEU A 59 -15.66 -7.79 17.49
N GLY A 60 -16.88 -7.28 17.71
CA GLY A 60 -17.82 -7.83 18.67
C GLY A 60 -18.18 -9.29 18.37
N PHE A 61 -18.47 -9.59 17.10
CA PHE A 61 -18.74 -10.96 16.66
C PHE A 61 -17.52 -11.88 16.82
N ALA A 62 -16.32 -11.41 16.47
CA ALA A 62 -15.09 -12.17 16.62
C ALA A 62 -14.75 -12.44 18.09
N LEU A 63 -14.90 -11.44 18.97
CA LEU A 63 -14.69 -11.59 20.41
C LEU A 63 -15.66 -12.60 21.00
N TRP A 64 -16.93 -12.57 20.61
CA TRP A 64 -17.92 -13.55 21.05
C TRP A 64 -17.55 -15.00 20.65
N MET A 65 -17.00 -15.21 19.45
CA MET A 65 -16.51 -16.53 19.02
C MET A 65 -15.27 -16.98 19.81
N VAL A 66 -14.38 -16.04 20.17
CA VAL A 66 -13.14 -16.36 20.90
C VAL A 66 -13.41 -16.63 22.38
N THR A 67 -14.31 -15.88 23.03
CA THR A 67 -14.65 -16.10 24.45
C THR A 67 -15.40 -17.41 24.66
N ASN A 68 -16.31 -17.77 23.75
CA ASN A 68 -17.10 -18.99 23.82
C ASN A 68 -16.45 -20.19 23.10
N GLU A 69 -15.13 -20.17 22.85
CA GLU A 69 -14.48 -21.17 22.00
C GLU A 69 -14.66 -22.62 22.49
N LYS A 70 -14.66 -22.85 23.81
CA LYS A 70 -14.82 -24.19 24.39
C LYS A 70 -16.22 -24.76 24.16
N THR A 71 -17.24 -23.94 24.38
CA THR A 71 -18.65 -24.32 24.22
C THR A 71 -18.97 -24.59 22.74
N LEU A 72 -18.48 -23.73 21.85
CA LEU A 72 -18.69 -23.85 20.41
C LEU A 72 -17.92 -25.03 19.79
N LEU A 73 -16.74 -25.37 20.32
CA LEU A 73 -16.01 -26.58 19.91
C LEU A 73 -16.71 -27.86 20.36
N ALA A 74 -17.36 -27.85 21.53
CA ALA A 74 -18.12 -28.99 22.03
C ALA A 74 -19.41 -29.22 21.23
N GLN A 75 -20.03 -28.15 20.74
CA GLN A 75 -21.22 -28.20 19.89
C GLN A 75 -20.83 -28.44 18.43
N LYS A 76 -20.69 -29.70 18.03
CA LYS A 76 -20.41 -30.06 16.63
C LYS A 76 -21.53 -29.57 15.73
N SER A 77 -21.20 -28.63 14.84
CA SER A 77 -22.10 -28.10 13.82
C SER A 77 -21.81 -28.79 12.48
N ASN A 78 -22.86 -29.19 11.77
CA ASN A 78 -22.76 -29.75 10.42
C ASN A 78 -22.67 -28.67 9.33
N ASN A 79 -22.81 -27.39 9.70
CA ASN A 79 -22.79 -26.29 8.72
C ASN A 79 -21.33 -25.95 8.34
N GLU A 80 -20.95 -26.21 7.10
CA GLU A 80 -19.59 -25.96 6.57
C GLU A 80 -19.19 -24.48 6.65
N ILE A 81 -20.14 -23.57 6.38
CA ILE A 81 -19.93 -22.12 6.50
C ILE A 81 -19.52 -21.77 7.92
N TRP A 82 -20.27 -22.25 8.92
CA TRP A 82 -19.98 -21.99 10.33
C TRP A 82 -18.59 -22.52 10.74
N ASN A 83 -18.26 -23.74 10.31
CA ASN A 83 -16.96 -24.35 10.62
C ASN A 83 -15.78 -23.56 10.00
N THR A 84 -15.97 -23.01 8.80
CA THR A 84 -14.98 -22.15 8.14
C THR A 84 -14.77 -20.84 8.92
N PHE A 85 -15.86 -20.15 9.28
CA PHE A 85 -15.79 -18.91 10.06
C PHE A 85 -15.15 -19.13 11.44
N PHE A 86 -15.54 -20.20 12.13
CA PHE A 86 -14.98 -20.54 13.44
C PHE A 86 -13.49 -20.95 13.37
N GLY A 87 -13.07 -21.62 12.29
CA GLY A 87 -11.66 -21.88 11.99
C GLY A 87 -10.84 -20.60 11.79
N GLY A 88 -11.46 -19.56 11.23
CA GLY A 88 -10.88 -18.24 11.00
C GLY A 88 -11.07 -17.21 12.13
N ARG A 89 -11.53 -17.60 13.33
CA ARG A 89 -11.91 -16.65 14.39
C ARG A 89 -10.84 -15.61 14.77
N TYR A 90 -9.57 -16.01 14.83
CA TYR A 90 -8.45 -15.10 15.14
C TYR A 90 -8.12 -14.16 13.98
N LEU A 91 -8.39 -14.60 12.74
CA LEU A 91 -8.24 -13.76 11.56
C LEU A 91 -9.33 -12.67 11.54
N ILE A 92 -10.58 -13.02 11.79
CA ILE A 92 -11.69 -12.05 11.88
C ILE A 92 -11.46 -11.07 13.04
N LEU A 93 -10.91 -11.54 14.16
CA LEU A 93 -10.53 -10.67 15.28
C LEU A 93 -9.51 -9.61 14.85
N LEU A 94 -8.42 -10.01 14.18
CA LEU A 94 -7.42 -9.06 13.70
C LEU A 94 -7.98 -8.12 12.63
N MET A 95 -8.81 -8.63 11.71
CA MET A 95 -9.50 -7.80 10.71
C MET A 95 -10.38 -6.73 11.35
N GLY A 96 -11.12 -7.07 12.41
CA GLY A 96 -11.92 -6.12 13.18
C GLY A 96 -11.07 -5.03 13.83
N ILE A 97 -9.98 -5.40 14.52
CA ILE A 97 -9.08 -4.44 15.17
C ILE A 97 -8.46 -3.47 14.16
N PHE A 98 -7.89 -3.99 13.06
CA PHE A 98 -7.29 -3.13 12.04
C PHE A 98 -8.34 -2.29 11.30
N SER A 99 -9.56 -2.80 11.09
CA SER A 99 -10.66 -2.04 10.49
C SER A 99 -11.05 -0.84 11.34
N ILE A 100 -11.08 -0.99 12.67
CA ILE A 100 -11.33 0.14 13.59
C ILE A 100 -10.20 1.16 13.47
N TYR A 101 -8.94 0.72 13.51
CA TYR A 101 -7.77 1.60 13.37
C TYR A 101 -7.80 2.40 12.05
N THR A 102 -8.00 1.72 10.92
CA THR A 102 -8.08 2.37 9.60
C THR A 102 -9.33 3.23 9.43
N GLY A 103 -10.46 2.82 10.01
CA GLY A 103 -11.68 3.63 10.08
C GLY A 103 -11.46 4.95 10.82
N PHE A 104 -10.69 4.95 11.90
CA PHE A 104 -10.27 6.19 12.56
C PHE A 104 -9.31 7.03 11.70
N ILE A 105 -8.37 6.41 10.97
CA ILE A 105 -7.49 7.14 10.04
C ILE A 105 -8.29 7.81 8.91
N TYR A 106 -9.30 7.13 8.37
CA TYR A 106 -10.21 7.73 7.38
C TYR A 106 -11.23 8.68 8.00
N ASN A 107 -11.35 8.67 9.33
CA ASN A 107 -12.35 9.40 10.11
C ASN A 107 -13.79 9.11 9.64
N ASP A 108 -14.09 7.83 9.45
CA ASP A 108 -15.39 7.34 9.00
C ASP A 108 -15.94 6.26 9.95
N CYS A 109 -17.14 6.53 10.46
CA CYS A 109 -17.94 5.63 11.28
C CYS A 109 -19.38 5.69 10.79
N PHE A 110 -19.85 4.64 10.12
CA PHE A 110 -21.18 4.61 9.49
C PHE A 110 -21.46 5.85 8.62
N SER A 111 -20.48 6.28 7.80
CA SER A 111 -20.55 7.48 6.96
C SER A 111 -20.57 8.82 7.71
N LYS A 112 -20.26 8.82 9.01
CA LYS A 112 -20.14 10.01 9.86
C LYS A 112 -18.70 10.17 10.36
N SER A 113 -18.29 11.42 10.53
CA SER A 113 -16.92 11.79 10.94
C SER A 113 -16.90 12.28 12.38
N PHE A 114 -15.82 11.99 13.10
CA PHE A 114 -15.60 12.45 14.46
C PHE A 114 -14.76 13.72 14.50
N ASN A 115 -15.24 14.75 15.19
CA ASN A 115 -14.48 15.97 15.45
C ASN A 115 -13.80 15.90 16.84
N ILE A 116 -12.67 15.17 16.92
CA ILE A 116 -11.95 14.94 18.19
C ILE A 116 -11.02 16.11 18.52
N PHE A 117 -10.27 16.62 17.55
CA PHE A 117 -9.22 17.63 17.77
C PHE A 117 -9.60 19.05 17.32
N GLY A 118 -10.80 19.23 16.77
CA GLY A 118 -11.18 20.47 16.08
C GLY A 118 -10.72 20.46 14.62
N SER A 119 -11.56 20.95 13.70
CA SER A 119 -11.18 21.07 12.30
C SER A 119 -10.07 22.11 12.12
N SER A 120 -9.13 21.82 11.23
CA SER A 120 -8.06 22.74 10.82
C SER A 120 -8.54 23.79 9.82
N TRP A 121 -9.81 23.73 9.43
CA TRP A 121 -10.46 24.66 8.51
C TRP A 121 -11.42 25.59 9.25
N HIS A 122 -11.35 26.88 8.92
CA HIS A 122 -12.16 27.92 9.54
C HIS A 122 -12.82 28.81 8.48
N THR A 123 -14.12 29.05 8.62
CA THR A 123 -14.91 29.89 7.71
C THR A 123 -14.85 31.38 8.08
N ARG A 124 -14.54 31.71 9.35
CA ARG A 124 -14.58 33.08 9.88
C ARG A 124 -13.71 34.08 9.09
N PRO A 125 -12.50 33.73 8.61
CA PRO A 125 -11.67 34.67 7.85
C PRO A 125 -12.27 35.07 6.50
N MET A 126 -13.10 34.22 5.88
CA MET A 126 -13.80 34.56 4.62
C MET A 126 -14.77 35.73 4.78
N PHE A 127 -15.41 35.84 5.95
CA PHE A 127 -16.29 36.97 6.27
C PHE A 127 -15.50 38.21 6.68
N ARG A 128 -14.37 38.05 7.37
CA ARG A 128 -13.52 39.19 7.79
C ARG A 128 -12.84 39.88 6.61
N ASN A 129 -12.52 39.14 5.56
CA ASN A 129 -11.86 39.67 4.37
C ASN A 129 -12.86 40.24 3.32
N ASN A 130 -14.14 40.36 3.68
CA ASN A 130 -15.25 40.78 2.80
C ASN A 130 -15.39 39.96 1.49
N THR A 131 -14.79 38.76 1.44
CA THR A 131 -14.96 37.84 0.31
C THR A 131 -16.33 37.17 0.32
N TRP A 132 -16.86 36.90 1.53
CA TRP A 132 -18.22 36.40 1.72
C TRP A 132 -19.06 37.49 2.39
N ASN A 133 -20.04 38.00 1.64
CA ASN A 133 -21.02 38.97 2.12
C ASN A 133 -22.38 38.29 2.30
N PRO A 134 -23.30 38.85 3.11
CA PRO A 134 -24.65 38.31 3.28
C PRO A 134 -25.38 38.06 1.96
N HIS A 135 -25.24 38.96 0.99
CA HIS A 135 -25.81 38.82 -0.36
C HIS A 135 -25.28 37.57 -1.10
N VAL A 136 -23.97 37.28 -1.00
CA VAL A 136 -23.35 36.12 -1.64
C VAL A 136 -23.84 34.81 -1.02
N LEU A 137 -24.16 34.83 0.28
CA LEU A 137 -24.71 33.68 1.01
C LEU A 137 -26.18 33.42 0.64
N GLU A 138 -26.95 34.48 0.35
CA GLU A 138 -28.33 34.35 -0.12
C GLU A 138 -28.42 33.90 -1.58
N GLU A 139 -27.49 34.34 -2.43
CA GLU A 139 -27.47 33.99 -3.86
C GLU A 139 -26.88 32.60 -4.16
N ASN A 140 -25.84 32.18 -3.43
CA ASN A 140 -25.09 30.96 -3.76
C ASN A 140 -25.37 29.80 -2.80
N GLN A 141 -25.82 28.68 -3.34
CA GLN A 141 -26.05 27.45 -2.56
C GLN A 141 -24.77 26.70 -2.19
N VAL A 142 -23.68 26.88 -2.95
CA VAL A 142 -22.40 26.21 -2.73
C VAL A 142 -21.31 27.27 -2.68
N LEU A 143 -20.54 27.27 -1.59
CA LEU A 143 -19.44 28.19 -1.38
C LEU A 143 -18.11 27.45 -1.40
N GLN A 144 -17.10 28.05 -2.03
CA GLN A 144 -15.74 27.53 -2.04
C GLN A 144 -14.89 28.29 -1.02
N LEU A 145 -14.20 27.55 -0.17
CA LEU A 145 -13.16 28.07 0.71
C LEU A 145 -11.87 28.23 -0.08
N ASP A 146 -11.27 29.43 -0.02
CA ASP A 146 -9.95 29.66 -0.59
C ASP A 146 -8.88 29.38 0.48
N PRO A 147 -8.09 28.29 0.33
CA PRO A 147 -7.03 27.98 1.29
C PRO A 147 -5.87 28.99 1.28
N ALA A 148 -5.76 29.86 0.27
CA ALA A 148 -4.69 30.86 0.19
C ALA A 148 -4.89 32.04 1.15
N ILE A 149 -6.12 32.24 1.62
CA ILE A 149 -6.47 33.32 2.54
C ILE A 149 -5.99 32.94 3.96
N PRO A 150 -5.19 33.81 4.62
CA PRO A 150 -4.67 33.52 5.95
C PRO A 150 -5.75 33.18 6.97
N GLY A 151 -5.60 32.05 7.64
CA GLY A 151 -6.49 31.57 8.70
C GLY A 151 -7.68 30.74 8.22
N VAL A 152 -7.97 30.67 6.91
CA VAL A 152 -9.00 29.74 6.39
C VAL A 152 -8.55 28.30 6.56
N TYR A 153 -7.32 28.03 6.18
CA TYR A 153 -6.59 26.84 6.61
C TYR A 153 -5.62 27.26 7.72
N SER A 154 -5.60 26.53 8.83
CA SER A 154 -4.74 26.83 9.99
C SER A 154 -3.24 26.69 9.68
N GLY A 155 -2.88 26.10 8.54
CA GLY A 155 -1.50 25.78 8.14
C GLY A 155 -1.00 24.45 8.70
N ASN A 156 -1.73 23.85 9.65
CA ASN A 156 -1.37 22.56 10.24
C ASN A 156 -2.38 21.49 9.81
N PRO A 157 -1.94 20.29 9.39
CA PRO A 157 -2.85 19.19 9.09
C PRO A 157 -3.54 18.70 10.37
N TYR A 158 -4.70 18.07 10.19
CA TYR A 158 -5.45 17.47 11.29
C TYR A 158 -4.56 16.43 12.00
N PRO A 159 -4.43 16.45 13.36
CA PRO A 159 -3.42 15.66 14.06
C PRO A 159 -3.50 14.14 13.84
N PHE A 160 -4.70 13.60 13.58
CA PHE A 160 -4.90 12.16 13.43
C PHE A 160 -6.00 11.84 12.42
N GLY A 161 -5.60 11.31 11.27
CA GLY A 161 -6.53 10.93 10.19
C GLY A 161 -6.97 12.11 9.33
N ILE A 162 -8.15 11.96 8.70
CA ILE A 162 -8.69 12.97 7.78
C ILE A 162 -9.54 14.00 8.53
N ASP A 163 -9.41 15.28 8.14
CA ASP A 163 -10.17 16.38 8.73
C ASP A 163 -11.69 16.17 8.56
N PRO A 164 -12.51 16.32 9.63
CA PRO A 164 -13.96 16.16 9.58
C PRO A 164 -14.67 17.04 8.54
N ILE A 165 -14.10 18.17 8.16
CA ILE A 165 -14.71 19.11 7.20
C ILE A 165 -14.96 18.44 5.83
N TRP A 166 -14.13 17.47 5.46
CA TRP A 166 -14.27 16.77 4.19
C TRP A 166 -15.53 15.91 4.12
N ASN A 167 -16.12 15.51 5.24
CA ASN A 167 -17.35 14.72 5.19
C ASN A 167 -18.57 15.56 4.74
N ILE A 168 -18.59 16.85 5.10
CA ILE A 168 -19.66 17.79 4.71
C ILE A 168 -19.40 18.49 3.37
N ALA A 169 -18.17 18.42 2.85
CA ALA A 169 -17.79 19.07 1.61
C ALA A 169 -18.38 18.38 0.37
N SER A 170 -18.80 19.16 -0.63
CA SER A 170 -19.31 18.64 -1.90
C SER A 170 -18.21 17.97 -2.75
N ASN A 171 -16.98 18.49 -2.68
CA ASN A 171 -15.81 17.99 -3.42
C ASN A 171 -15.05 16.86 -2.68
N LYS A 172 -15.67 16.22 -1.67
CA LYS A 172 -15.02 15.18 -0.86
C LYS A 172 -14.48 14.00 -1.66
N LEU A 173 -15.22 13.58 -2.69
CA LEU A 173 -14.85 12.44 -3.52
C LEU A 173 -13.57 12.72 -4.30
N THR A 174 -13.40 13.94 -4.82
CA THR A 174 -12.19 14.33 -5.55
C THR A 174 -10.95 14.28 -4.65
N PHE A 175 -11.05 14.79 -3.42
CA PHE A 175 -9.96 14.75 -2.45
C PHE A 175 -9.64 13.31 -2.01
N LEU A 176 -10.66 12.57 -1.55
CA LEU A 176 -10.49 11.22 -1.03
C LEU A 176 -10.01 10.23 -2.09
N ASN A 177 -10.49 10.33 -3.34
CA ASN A 177 -10.04 9.45 -4.42
C ASN A 177 -8.56 9.70 -4.77
N SER A 178 -8.13 10.96 -4.84
CA SER A 178 -6.72 11.30 -5.05
C SER A 178 -5.84 10.77 -3.91
N TYR A 179 -6.29 10.89 -2.66
CA TYR A 179 -5.59 10.35 -1.49
C TYR A 179 -5.50 8.82 -1.54
N LYS A 180 -6.66 8.14 -1.67
CA LYS A 180 -6.75 6.67 -1.64
C LYS A 180 -5.94 6.04 -2.78
N MET A 181 -6.02 6.56 -4.00
CA MET A 181 -5.24 6.05 -5.12
C MET A 181 -3.73 6.11 -4.85
N LYS A 182 -3.23 7.25 -4.36
CA LYS A 182 -1.80 7.43 -4.08
C LYS A 182 -1.34 6.55 -2.92
N MET A 183 -2.13 6.47 -1.85
CA MET A 183 -1.83 5.58 -0.72
C MET A 183 -1.80 4.11 -1.15
N SER A 184 -2.76 3.65 -1.96
CA SER A 184 -2.79 2.27 -2.47
C SER A 184 -1.53 1.94 -3.26
N VAL A 185 -1.04 2.86 -4.10
CA VAL A 185 0.21 2.68 -4.85
C VAL A 185 1.41 2.57 -3.90
N VAL A 186 1.51 3.45 -2.89
CA VAL A 186 2.62 3.43 -1.91
C VAL A 186 2.65 2.12 -1.12
N MET A 187 1.51 1.67 -0.60
CA MET A 187 1.44 0.41 0.16
C MET A 187 1.70 -0.81 -0.73
N GLY A 188 1.14 -0.85 -1.94
CA GLY A 188 1.34 -1.96 -2.88
C GLY A 188 2.81 -2.13 -3.26
N ILE A 189 3.50 -1.05 -3.59
CA ILE A 189 4.93 -1.10 -3.95
C ILE A 189 5.78 -1.49 -2.75
N THR A 190 5.48 -0.96 -1.56
CA THR A 190 6.18 -1.35 -0.32
C THR A 190 6.01 -2.84 -0.02
N GLN A 191 4.80 -3.38 -0.19
CA GLN A 191 4.53 -4.80 0.01
C GLN A 191 5.25 -5.68 -1.02
N MET A 192 5.29 -5.27 -2.30
CA MET A 192 6.00 -6.00 -3.35
C MET A 192 7.51 -6.01 -3.10
N VAL A 193 8.11 -4.86 -2.76
CA VAL A 193 9.54 -4.75 -2.43
C VAL A 193 9.88 -5.61 -1.21
N PHE A 194 9.02 -5.64 -0.20
CA PHE A 194 9.17 -6.54 0.94
C PHE A 194 9.19 -8.01 0.50
N GLY A 195 8.26 -8.43 -0.36
CA GLY A 195 8.22 -9.79 -0.92
C GLY A 195 9.49 -10.18 -1.68
N VAL A 196 9.99 -9.30 -2.56
CA VAL A 196 11.26 -9.54 -3.28
C VAL A 196 12.44 -9.60 -2.32
N THR A 197 12.45 -8.80 -1.24
CA THR A 197 13.48 -8.87 -0.20
C THR A 197 13.49 -10.23 0.51
N LEU A 198 12.33 -10.88 0.70
CA LEU A 198 12.27 -12.24 1.27
C LEU A 198 12.96 -13.29 0.37
N SER A 199 12.93 -13.09 -0.96
CA SER A 199 13.62 -13.98 -1.90
C SER A 199 15.14 -14.00 -1.70
N LEU A 200 15.74 -12.88 -1.27
CA LEU A 200 17.17 -12.79 -0.95
C LEU A 200 17.54 -13.75 0.17
N PHE A 201 16.76 -13.76 1.26
CA PHE A 201 17.02 -14.65 2.40
C PHE A 201 16.93 -16.13 1.99
N ASN A 202 16.00 -16.48 1.10
CA ASN A 202 15.92 -17.83 0.52
C ASN A 202 17.20 -18.15 -0.28
N HIS A 203 17.66 -17.26 -1.17
CA HIS A 203 18.86 -17.50 -1.97
C HIS A 203 20.13 -17.62 -1.11
N ILE A 204 20.25 -16.83 -0.04
CA ILE A 204 21.35 -16.91 0.93
C ILE A 204 21.31 -18.26 1.66
N TYR A 205 20.14 -18.67 2.18
CA TYR A 205 19.97 -19.92 2.92
C TYR A 205 20.36 -21.15 2.09
N PHE A 206 19.89 -21.21 0.84
CA PHE A 206 20.23 -22.30 -0.08
C PHE A 206 21.61 -22.16 -0.75
N LYS A 207 22.40 -21.14 -0.38
CA LYS A 207 23.74 -20.84 -0.93
C LYS A 207 23.76 -20.73 -2.46
N LYS A 208 22.66 -20.26 -3.08
CA LYS A 208 22.53 -20.08 -4.54
C LYS A 208 22.97 -18.67 -4.93
N THR A 209 24.25 -18.36 -4.78
CA THR A 209 24.84 -17.03 -5.03
C THR A 209 24.60 -16.51 -6.46
N ILE A 210 24.56 -17.40 -7.45
CA ILE A 210 24.27 -17.04 -8.85
C ILE A 210 22.88 -16.39 -8.98
N ASN A 211 21.88 -16.90 -8.26
CA ASN A 211 20.52 -16.33 -8.31
C ASN A 211 20.46 -14.95 -7.64
N ILE A 212 21.31 -14.67 -6.65
CA ILE A 212 21.36 -13.33 -6.03
C ILE A 212 21.78 -12.29 -7.07
N VAL A 213 22.84 -12.57 -7.84
CA VAL A 213 23.38 -11.62 -8.81
C VAL A 213 22.53 -11.52 -10.08
N VAL A 214 21.95 -12.63 -10.54
CA VAL A 214 21.26 -12.68 -11.84
C VAL A 214 19.76 -12.43 -11.73
N GLN A 215 19.14 -12.71 -10.59
CA GLN A 215 17.70 -12.57 -10.39
C GLN A 215 17.38 -11.45 -9.40
N PHE A 216 17.82 -11.57 -8.14
CA PHE A 216 17.45 -10.61 -7.09
C PHE A 216 17.93 -9.18 -7.37
N ILE A 217 19.21 -8.99 -7.72
CA ILE A 217 19.76 -7.64 -7.96
C ILE A 217 19.03 -6.92 -9.12
N PRO A 218 18.90 -7.52 -10.32
CA PRO A 218 18.15 -6.88 -11.40
C PRO A 218 16.68 -6.64 -11.09
N GLU A 219 16.01 -7.57 -10.39
CA GLU A 219 14.60 -7.42 -9.99
C GLU A 219 14.41 -6.23 -9.04
N MET A 220 15.29 -6.07 -8.06
CA MET A 220 15.29 -4.93 -7.15
C MET A 220 15.60 -3.61 -7.87
N ILE A 221 16.58 -3.59 -8.78
CA ILE A 221 16.90 -2.40 -9.59
C ILE A 221 15.68 -2.01 -10.43
N PHE A 222 15.06 -2.96 -11.11
CA PHE A 222 13.91 -2.72 -11.97
C PHE A 222 12.73 -2.12 -11.19
N ILE A 223 12.35 -2.72 -10.06
CA ILE A 223 11.21 -2.26 -9.25
C ILE A 223 11.51 -0.90 -8.62
N LEU A 224 12.71 -0.69 -8.07
CA LEU A 224 13.06 0.58 -7.42
C LEU A 224 13.18 1.74 -8.42
N CYS A 225 13.75 1.50 -9.61
CA CYS A 225 13.92 2.56 -10.61
C CYS A 225 12.59 3.05 -11.17
N LEU A 226 11.62 2.16 -11.37
CA LEU A 226 10.31 2.54 -11.94
C LEU A 226 9.30 2.89 -10.84
N PHE A 227 8.97 1.90 -10.02
CA PHE A 227 7.90 2.01 -9.02
C PHE A 227 8.38 2.69 -7.73
N GLY A 228 9.63 2.46 -7.31
CA GLY A 228 10.23 3.20 -6.20
C GLY A 228 10.28 4.70 -6.48
N TYR A 229 10.65 5.08 -7.70
CA TYR A 229 10.63 6.48 -8.14
C TYR A 229 9.21 7.07 -8.19
N LEU A 230 8.20 6.28 -8.57
CA LEU A 230 6.79 6.71 -8.50
C LEU A 230 6.37 7.04 -7.06
N VAL A 231 6.74 6.21 -6.09
CA VAL A 231 6.51 6.48 -4.65
C VAL A 231 7.23 7.76 -4.21
N PHE A 232 8.47 7.94 -4.63
CA PHE A 232 9.22 9.17 -4.38
C PHE A 232 8.51 10.41 -4.92
N MET A 233 8.03 10.38 -6.18
CA MET A 233 7.28 11.51 -6.77
C MET A 233 5.99 11.85 -5.99
N VAL A 234 5.27 10.84 -5.50
CA VAL A 234 4.07 11.03 -4.68
C VAL A 234 4.40 11.76 -3.37
N ILE A 235 5.41 11.27 -2.64
CA ILE A 235 5.82 11.84 -1.35
C ILE A 235 6.41 13.24 -1.56
N PHE A 236 7.26 13.41 -2.56
CA PHE A 236 7.86 14.70 -2.89
C PHE A 236 6.78 15.74 -3.23
N LYS A 237 5.77 15.36 -4.02
CA LYS A 237 4.66 16.26 -4.34
C LYS A 237 3.88 16.67 -3.09
N TRP A 238 3.65 15.75 -2.15
CA TRP A 238 2.98 16.07 -0.88
C TRP A 238 3.79 17.01 0.02
N CYS A 239 5.13 16.97 -0.03
CA CYS A 239 5.97 17.84 0.80
C CYS A 239 6.24 19.22 0.18
N ARG A 240 6.31 19.33 -1.15
CA ARG A 240 6.84 20.53 -1.83
C ARG A 240 5.78 21.52 -2.29
N PHE A 241 4.61 21.04 -2.69
CA PHE A 241 3.56 21.86 -3.28
C PHE A 241 2.57 22.30 -2.22
N ASP A 242 2.62 23.60 -1.93
CA ASP A 242 1.68 24.27 -1.04
C ASP A 242 0.60 25.00 -1.85
N VAL A 243 -0.41 25.51 -1.16
CA VAL A 243 -1.56 26.23 -1.69
C VAL A 243 -1.15 27.35 -2.65
N HIS A 244 -0.13 28.12 -2.31
CA HIS A 244 0.34 29.26 -3.11
C HIS A 244 0.96 28.85 -4.47
N VAL A 245 1.41 27.59 -4.60
CA VAL A 245 2.04 27.07 -5.82
C VAL A 245 1.13 26.03 -6.50
N SER A 246 -0.08 25.82 -5.98
CA SER A 246 -1.02 24.77 -6.40
C SER A 246 -1.42 24.86 -7.89
N GLN A 247 -1.53 26.06 -8.44
CA GLN A 247 -1.88 26.28 -9.85
C GLN A 247 -0.86 25.69 -10.82
N LYS A 248 0.41 25.62 -10.42
CA LYS A 248 1.51 25.08 -11.24
C LYS A 248 1.85 23.63 -10.85
N ALA A 249 1.01 22.97 -10.05
CA ALA A 249 1.32 21.64 -9.52
C ALA A 249 1.21 20.58 -10.62
N PRO A 250 2.32 19.89 -10.97
CA PRO A 250 2.35 19.01 -12.13
C PRO A 250 1.60 17.69 -11.89
N SER A 251 1.17 17.03 -12.97
CA SER A 251 0.55 15.71 -12.90
C SER A 251 1.60 14.60 -12.83
N ILE A 252 1.57 13.80 -11.76
CA ILE A 252 2.49 12.66 -11.57
C ILE A 252 2.31 11.63 -12.70
N LEU A 253 1.08 11.42 -13.14
CA LEU A 253 0.76 10.47 -14.20
C LEU A 253 1.42 10.86 -15.52
N ILE A 254 1.34 12.14 -15.91
CA ILE A 254 1.95 12.63 -17.15
C ILE A 254 3.47 12.52 -17.08
N HIS A 255 4.09 12.89 -15.95
CA HIS A 255 5.54 12.69 -15.78
C HIS A 255 5.95 11.22 -15.86
N PHE A 256 5.14 10.31 -15.32
CA PHE A 256 5.44 8.89 -15.38
C PHE A 256 5.33 8.34 -16.81
N ILE A 257 4.36 8.80 -17.62
CA ILE A 257 4.25 8.44 -19.04
C ILE A 257 5.43 9.03 -19.83
N ASN A 258 5.69 10.33 -19.66
CA ASN A 258 6.75 11.04 -20.37
C ASN A 258 8.15 10.51 -20.06
N MET A 259 8.35 9.95 -18.86
CA MET A 259 9.58 9.25 -18.49
C MET A 259 9.87 8.07 -19.43
N PHE A 260 8.88 7.28 -19.82
CA PHE A 260 9.09 6.17 -20.78
C PHE A 260 9.16 6.62 -22.23
N LEU A 261 8.51 7.74 -22.57
CA LEU A 261 8.52 8.31 -23.92
C LEU A 261 9.71 9.22 -24.19
N PHE A 262 10.55 9.51 -23.18
CA PHE A 262 11.65 10.47 -23.24
C PHE A 262 11.20 11.85 -23.80
N ASN A 263 10.00 12.29 -23.41
CA ASN A 263 9.43 13.57 -23.85
C ASN A 263 9.34 14.56 -22.69
N TYR A 264 10.34 15.43 -22.57
CA TYR A 264 10.46 16.38 -21.45
C TYR A 264 10.02 17.81 -21.77
N ASN A 265 9.62 18.08 -23.01
CA ASN A 265 9.34 19.44 -23.52
C ASN A 265 7.86 19.83 -23.45
N ASP A 266 7.07 19.28 -22.52
CA ASP A 266 5.65 19.59 -22.40
C ASP A 266 5.43 20.92 -21.65
N PRO A 267 4.93 21.99 -22.32
CA PRO A 267 4.72 23.29 -21.69
C PRO A 267 3.60 23.28 -20.63
N THR A 268 2.73 22.26 -20.64
CA THR A 268 1.61 22.16 -19.71
C THR A 268 1.99 21.58 -18.35
N ASN A 269 3.12 20.88 -18.25
CA ASN A 269 3.52 20.13 -17.07
C ASN A 269 4.95 20.47 -16.65
N GLY A 270 5.10 21.48 -15.78
CA GLY A 270 6.41 21.94 -15.31
C GLY A 270 7.18 20.89 -14.50
N PRO A 271 8.51 21.02 -14.38
CA PRO A 271 9.34 20.08 -13.63
C PRO A 271 9.02 20.10 -12.12
N LEU A 272 9.03 18.93 -11.47
CA LEU A 272 8.90 18.78 -10.01
C LEU A 272 10.13 19.32 -9.27
N TYR A 273 11.33 19.05 -9.80
CA TYR A 273 12.60 19.44 -9.18
C TYR A 273 13.68 19.67 -10.24
N LEU A 274 14.78 20.32 -9.83
CA LEU A 274 15.89 20.66 -10.70
C LEU A 274 16.61 19.38 -11.19
N HIS A 275 16.96 19.30 -12.48
CA HIS A 275 17.58 18.13 -13.12
C HIS A 275 16.71 16.85 -13.13
N GLN A 276 15.37 16.99 -13.14
CA GLN A 276 14.47 15.84 -13.20
C GLN A 276 14.65 14.98 -14.46
N GLU A 277 14.89 15.59 -15.62
CA GLU A 277 15.10 14.89 -16.90
C GLU A 277 16.28 13.92 -16.85
N GLU A 278 17.41 14.36 -16.30
CA GLU A 278 18.64 13.57 -16.19
C GLU A 278 18.41 12.34 -15.32
N VAL A 279 17.74 12.53 -14.16
CA VAL A 279 17.42 11.43 -13.23
C VAL A 279 16.44 10.45 -13.86
N GLN A 280 15.37 10.94 -14.50
CA GLN A 280 14.38 10.06 -15.13
C GLN A 280 14.98 9.23 -16.27
N SER A 281 15.79 9.88 -17.12
CA SER A 281 16.49 9.18 -18.22
C SER A 281 17.43 8.10 -17.68
N PHE A 282 18.21 8.42 -16.64
CA PHE A 282 19.10 7.47 -15.99
C PHE A 282 18.34 6.25 -15.43
N LEU A 283 17.24 6.48 -14.70
CA LEU A 283 16.45 5.40 -14.11
C LEU A 283 15.84 4.46 -15.17
N VAL A 284 15.34 5.00 -16.28
CA VAL A 284 14.79 4.17 -17.38
C VAL A 284 15.88 3.33 -18.04
N ILE A 285 17.06 3.90 -18.29
CA ILE A 285 18.19 3.17 -18.88
C ILE A 285 18.58 1.98 -17.99
N PHE A 286 18.68 2.18 -16.68
CA PHE A 286 18.99 1.10 -15.74
C PHE A 286 17.88 0.03 -15.70
N ALA A 287 16.61 0.45 -15.71
CA ALA A 287 15.49 -0.49 -15.79
C ALA A 287 15.51 -1.32 -17.09
N LEU A 288 15.85 -0.69 -18.23
CA LEU A 288 15.98 -1.37 -19.52
C LEU A 288 17.14 -2.35 -19.55
N ILE A 289 18.27 -2.05 -18.91
CA ILE A 289 19.42 -2.97 -18.79
C ILE A 289 19.10 -4.17 -17.88
N ALA A 290 18.25 -3.98 -16.86
CA ALA A 290 17.86 -5.07 -15.96
C ALA A 290 17.07 -6.19 -16.68
N VAL A 291 16.32 -5.88 -17.73
CA VAL A 291 15.52 -6.86 -18.51
C VAL A 291 16.39 -7.92 -19.21
N PRO A 292 17.33 -7.57 -20.12
CA PRO A 292 18.22 -8.56 -20.73
C PRO A 292 19.13 -9.20 -19.69
N TRP A 293 19.45 -8.52 -18.59
CA TRP A 293 20.24 -9.10 -17.52
C TRP A 293 19.54 -10.34 -16.93
N MET A 294 18.28 -10.22 -16.52
CA MET A 294 17.53 -11.35 -15.96
C MET A 294 17.34 -12.48 -16.97
N LEU A 295 17.08 -12.13 -18.23
CA LEU A 295 16.69 -13.10 -19.25
C LEU A 295 17.88 -13.91 -19.80
N LEU A 296 19.01 -13.26 -20.07
CA LEU A 296 20.12 -13.87 -20.80
C LEU A 296 21.17 -14.50 -19.88
N PHE A 297 21.58 -13.84 -18.79
CA PHE A 297 22.76 -14.30 -18.04
C PHE A 297 22.56 -15.67 -17.40
N LYS A 298 21.36 -15.98 -16.87
CA LYS A 298 21.07 -17.26 -16.19
C LYS A 298 21.26 -18.47 -17.11
N PRO A 299 20.60 -18.57 -18.29
CA PRO A 299 20.80 -19.71 -19.19
C PRO A 299 22.22 -19.80 -19.75
N PHE A 300 22.89 -18.67 -20.04
CA PHE A 300 24.28 -18.70 -20.53
C PHE A 300 25.27 -19.26 -19.50
N ILE A 301 25.13 -18.86 -18.23
CA ILE A 301 25.97 -19.38 -17.14
C ILE A 301 25.73 -20.88 -16.96
N LEU A 302 24.47 -21.32 -16.95
CA LEU A 302 24.13 -22.74 -16.82
C LEU A 302 24.66 -23.57 -18.01
N ARG A 303 24.54 -23.06 -19.24
CA ARG A 303 25.10 -23.71 -20.44
C ARG A 303 26.62 -23.81 -20.38
N ALA A 304 27.30 -22.76 -19.92
CA ALA A 304 28.75 -22.76 -19.75
C ALA A 304 29.19 -23.81 -18.72
N ASN A 305 28.51 -23.89 -17.58
CA ASN A 305 28.77 -24.90 -16.56
C ASN A 305 28.53 -26.33 -17.07
N HIS A 306 27.45 -26.54 -17.83
CA HIS A 306 27.16 -27.84 -18.43
C HIS A 306 28.24 -28.27 -19.45
N ARG A 307 28.68 -27.35 -20.32
CA ARG A 307 29.77 -27.63 -21.27
C ARG A 307 31.10 -27.93 -20.58
N ARG A 308 31.41 -27.24 -19.47
CA ARG A 308 32.61 -27.51 -18.66
C ARG A 308 32.54 -28.90 -18.02
N ALA A 309 31.40 -29.27 -17.45
CA ALA A 309 31.17 -30.61 -16.90
C ALA A 309 31.34 -31.71 -17.96
N GLN A 310 30.77 -31.53 -19.16
CA GLN A 310 30.93 -32.49 -20.26
C GLN A 310 32.39 -32.64 -20.72
N ARG A 311 33.18 -31.56 -20.70
CA ARG A 311 34.62 -31.63 -21.03
C ARG A 311 35.43 -32.40 -19.98
N MET A 312 35.10 -32.25 -18.70
CA MET A 312 35.77 -33.00 -17.62
C MET A 312 35.42 -34.49 -17.61
N VAL A 313 34.25 -34.90 -18.09
CA VAL A 313 33.88 -36.32 -18.20
C VAL A 313 34.53 -37.00 -19.42
N ARG A 314 34.96 -36.22 -20.42
CA ARG A 314 35.61 -36.72 -21.64
C ARG A 314 37.14 -36.74 -21.57
N ALA A 315 37.73 -36.11 -20.55
CA ALA A 315 39.17 -36.09 -20.28
C ALA A 315 39.50 -37.13 -19.20
#